data_AF-A0A5K1F0C4-F1
#
_entry.id   AF-A0A5K1F0C4-F1
#
_cell.length_a   1.000
_cell.length_b   1.000
_cell.length_c   1.000
_cell.angle_alpha   90.00
_cell.angle_beta   90.00
_cell.angle_gamma   90.00
#
_symmetry.space_group_name_H-M   'P 1'
#
loop_
_entity.id
_entity.type
_entity.pdbx_description
1 polymer ?
#
loop_
_entity_poly.entity_id
_entity_poly.type
_entity_poly.pdbx_seq_one_letter_code
_entity_poly.pdbx_strand_id
1 'polypeptide(L)'
;MLNDKTLHVGVRTDLKPRTALKAASRFWRRNLAGTTENRAAKGQSLLAAMIAAAGLTPSSTVTPTAQHRHHHLCRPHSLSIRAASAPVAPPPQRSQAPPSQTENLNKYSSRVTQPKSQGGSQAILYGVGLSDDDMNKPQVGISSVWYEGNTCNMHLLQLAEAVKEGVREAGLVGFRFNTIGVSDAISMGTRGMCYSLQSRDLIADSIETVMSAQWYDANISIPGCDKN
;
A
#
# COMPACT_ATOMS: atom_id res chain seq x y z
N MET A 1 -12.44 -54.92 20.48
CA MET A 1 -13.73 -54.24 20.78
C MET A 1 -13.42 -52.94 21.48
N LEU A 2 -14.14 -51.86 21.12
CA LEU A 2 -14.01 -50.44 21.49
C LEU A 2 -12.96 -49.67 20.67
N ASN A 3 -13.26 -48.54 20.03
CA ASN A 3 -14.51 -47.95 19.53
C ASN A 3 -14.07 -46.83 18.58
N ASP A 4 -14.35 -46.97 17.29
CA ASP A 4 -14.10 -45.94 16.29
C ASP A 4 -15.35 -45.06 16.19
N LYS A 5 -15.24 -43.78 16.55
CA LYS A 5 -16.33 -42.79 16.46
C LYS A 5 -15.87 -41.63 15.60
N THR A 6 -15.87 -41.85 14.29
CA THR A 6 -15.79 -40.80 13.28
C THR A 6 -17.08 -40.00 13.29
N LEU A 7 -17.00 -38.74 13.71
CA LEU A 7 -18.13 -37.81 13.74
C LEU A 7 -18.32 -37.23 12.32
N HIS A 8 -19.25 -37.79 11.54
CA HIS A 8 -19.68 -37.19 10.27
C HIS A 8 -20.59 -35.98 10.54
N VAL A 9 -20.04 -34.77 10.38
CA VAL A 9 -20.84 -33.54 10.30
C VAL A 9 -21.32 -33.37 8.86
N GLY A 10 -22.55 -33.84 8.58
CA GLY A 10 -23.22 -33.61 7.31
C GLY A 10 -23.74 -32.18 7.22
N VAL A 11 -23.07 -31.32 6.45
CA VAL A 11 -23.61 -30.01 6.06
C VAL A 11 -24.61 -30.24 4.92
N ARG A 12 -25.91 -30.18 5.23
CA ARG A 12 -26.96 -30.11 4.21
C ARG A 12 -26.89 -28.75 3.52
N THR A 13 -26.32 -28.69 2.32
CA THR A 13 -26.43 -27.54 1.42
C THR A 13 -27.68 -27.70 0.56
N ASP A 14 -28.83 -27.21 1.02
CA ASP A 14 -30.00 -27.08 0.17
C ASP A 14 -30.54 -25.65 0.25
N LEU A 15 -29.87 -24.73 -0.46
CA LEU A 15 -30.32 -23.37 -0.70
C LEU A 15 -30.14 -23.08 -2.20
N LYS A 16 -31.23 -23.25 -2.95
CA LYS A 16 -31.28 -23.02 -4.39
C LYS A 16 -30.92 -21.55 -4.73
N PRO A 17 -29.91 -21.29 -5.59
CA PRO A 17 -29.39 -19.95 -5.88
C PRO A 17 -30.31 -19.04 -6.72
N ARG A 18 -31.54 -19.45 -7.04
CA ARG A 18 -32.41 -18.73 -7.99
C ARG A 18 -33.37 -17.71 -7.35
N THR A 19 -33.56 -17.72 -6.03
CA THR A 19 -34.46 -16.79 -5.33
C THR A 19 -33.78 -15.49 -4.89
N ALA A 20 -32.50 -15.53 -4.52
CA ALA A 20 -31.74 -14.35 -4.09
C ALA A 20 -31.53 -13.31 -5.21
N LEU A 21 -31.20 -13.76 -6.43
CA LEU A 21 -31.04 -12.89 -7.60
C LEU A 21 -32.33 -12.16 -8.01
N LYS A 22 -33.49 -12.79 -7.82
CA LYS A 22 -34.79 -12.18 -8.12
C LYS A 22 -35.22 -11.15 -7.07
N ALA A 23 -34.72 -11.25 -5.83
CA ALA A 23 -34.96 -10.23 -4.80
C ALA A 23 -34.08 -8.99 -5.05
N ALA A 24 -32.79 -9.19 -5.34
CA ALA A 24 -31.85 -8.10 -5.63
C ALA A 24 -32.27 -7.28 -6.86
N SER A 25 -32.69 -7.93 -7.96
CA SER A 25 -33.10 -7.22 -9.19
C SER A 25 -34.42 -6.45 -9.06
N ARG A 26 -35.25 -6.75 -8.05
CA ARG A 26 -36.50 -6.00 -7.77
C ARG A 26 -36.27 -4.82 -6.84
N PHE A 27 -35.31 -4.93 -5.91
CA PHE A 27 -34.85 -3.81 -5.09
C PHE A 27 -34.16 -2.74 -5.95
N TRP A 28 -33.30 -3.17 -6.89
CA TRP A 28 -32.57 -2.27 -7.78
C TRP A 28 -33.49 -1.52 -8.75
N ARG A 29 -34.54 -2.18 -9.25
CA ARG A 29 -35.54 -1.54 -10.13
C ARG A 29 -36.48 -0.58 -9.42
N ARG A 30 -36.73 -0.75 -8.12
CA ARG A 30 -37.60 0.15 -7.35
C ARG A 30 -36.93 1.44 -6.89
N ASN A 31 -35.60 1.46 -6.75
CA ASN A 31 -34.88 2.58 -6.12
C ASN A 31 -34.10 3.48 -7.10
N LEU A 32 -34.20 3.28 -8.41
CA LEU A 32 -33.44 4.05 -9.41
C LEU A 32 -34.27 4.73 -10.50
N ALA A 33 -35.60 4.81 -10.34
CA ALA A 33 -36.41 5.67 -11.20
C ALA A 33 -36.39 7.12 -10.67
N GLY A 34 -35.49 7.95 -11.20
CA GLY A 34 -35.44 9.39 -10.95
C GLY A 34 -34.31 10.07 -11.72
N THR A 35 -34.61 11.19 -12.38
CA THR A 35 -33.67 11.96 -13.21
C THR A 35 -32.57 12.64 -12.40
N THR A 36 -31.44 12.90 -13.05
CA THR A 36 -30.17 13.40 -12.50
C THR A 36 -30.28 14.75 -11.77
N GLU A 37 -31.31 15.55 -12.04
CA GLU A 37 -31.54 16.85 -11.39
C GLU A 37 -32.02 16.76 -9.93
N ASN A 38 -32.59 15.62 -9.49
CA ASN A 38 -33.23 15.53 -8.17
C ASN A 38 -32.31 14.99 -7.05
N ARG A 39 -31.02 14.74 -7.34
CA ARG A 39 -30.03 14.28 -6.34
C ARG A 39 -29.27 15.41 -5.65
N ALA A 40 -29.10 16.57 -6.30
CA ALA A 40 -28.36 17.70 -5.73
C ALA A 40 -29.17 18.46 -4.65
N ALA A 41 -30.50 18.54 -4.79
CA ALA A 41 -31.34 19.33 -3.90
C ALA A 41 -31.59 18.70 -2.51
N LYS A 42 -31.34 17.39 -2.32
CA LYS A 42 -31.49 16.71 -1.02
C LYS A 42 -30.20 16.61 -0.20
N GLY A 43 -29.04 16.92 -0.79
CA GLY A 43 -27.74 16.89 -0.10
C GLY A 43 -27.42 18.14 0.71
N GLN A 44 -28.07 19.27 0.43
CA GLN A 44 -27.74 20.56 1.07
C GLN A 44 -28.58 20.88 2.31
N SER A 45 -29.65 20.12 2.59
CA SER A 45 -30.51 20.37 3.76
C SER A 45 -30.08 19.63 5.05
N LEU A 46 -29.14 18.68 4.99
CA LEU A 46 -28.71 17.90 6.16
C LEU A 46 -27.48 18.47 6.88
N LEU A 47 -26.67 19.29 6.20
CA LEU A 47 -25.48 19.91 6.80
C LEU A 47 -25.81 21.13 7.67
N ALA A 48 -26.92 21.83 7.37
CA ALA A 48 -27.38 22.98 8.15
C ALA A 48 -28.05 22.58 9.49
N ALA A 49 -28.59 21.35 9.59
CA ALA A 49 -29.30 20.89 10.79
C ALA A 49 -28.36 20.40 11.91
N MET A 50 -27.12 20.01 11.60
CA MET A 50 -26.18 19.49 12.62
C MET A 50 -25.37 20.58 13.33
N ILE A 51 -25.26 21.78 12.77
CA ILE A 51 -24.48 22.88 13.37
C ILE A 51 -25.29 23.62 14.46
N ALA A 52 -26.62 23.53 14.45
CA ALA A 52 -27.48 24.17 15.46
C ALA A 52 -27.61 23.41 16.80
N ALA A 53 -27.13 22.16 16.87
CA ALA A 53 -27.32 21.29 18.05
C ALA A 53 -26.17 21.34 19.08
N ALA A 54 -25.09 22.08 18.82
CA ALA A 54 -23.86 21.99 19.63
C ALA A 54 -23.68 23.08 20.71
N GLY A 55 -24.63 24.02 20.90
CA GLY A 55 -24.82 24.77 22.15
C GLY A 55 -23.60 25.27 22.96
N LEU A 56 -22.51 25.72 22.32
CA LEU A 56 -21.29 26.15 23.02
C LEU A 56 -21.10 27.67 22.90
N THR A 57 -21.35 28.36 24.01
CA THR A 57 -20.94 29.76 24.23
C THR A 57 -19.56 29.80 24.88
N PRO A 58 -18.65 30.74 24.51
CA PRO A 58 -17.41 30.93 25.24
C PRO A 58 -17.57 32.04 26.29
N SER A 59 -17.11 31.80 27.52
CA SER A 59 -16.69 32.90 28.39
C SER A 59 -15.72 32.48 29.49
N SER A 60 -14.87 33.45 29.84
CA SER A 60 -14.11 33.62 31.10
C SER A 60 -12.70 33.01 31.20
N THR A 61 -11.74 33.87 30.83
CA THR A 61 -10.53 34.30 31.57
C THR A 61 -10.12 33.53 32.83
N VAL A 62 -8.86 33.07 32.87
CA VAL A 62 -8.13 32.75 34.11
C VAL A 62 -6.70 33.29 34.03
N THR A 63 -6.36 34.14 35.00
CA THR A 63 -5.05 34.74 35.27
C THR A 63 -4.18 33.75 36.08
N PRO A 64 -2.85 33.67 35.88
CA PRO A 64 -2.00 32.90 36.77
C PRO A 64 -1.38 33.78 37.87
N THR A 65 -1.61 33.37 39.11
CA THR A 65 -0.94 33.92 40.31
C THR A 65 0.39 33.21 40.53
N ALA A 66 1.46 34.00 40.66
CA ALA A 66 2.81 33.52 40.98
C ALA A 66 2.90 33.05 42.45
N GLN A 67 3.53 31.88 42.67
CA GLN A 67 3.97 31.45 43.98
C GLN A 67 5.46 31.11 43.98
N HIS A 68 6.19 31.87 44.80
CA HIS A 68 7.56 31.66 45.22
C HIS A 68 7.76 30.31 45.91
N ARG A 69 8.85 29.59 45.62
CA ARG A 69 9.57 28.78 46.64
C ARG A 69 11.08 28.64 46.36
N HIS A 70 11.82 29.12 47.37
CA HIS A 70 13.06 28.63 47.98
C HIS A 70 14.31 28.25 47.15
N HIS A 71 15.34 29.06 47.36
CA HIS A 71 16.74 28.80 47.07
C HIS A 71 17.31 27.64 47.90
N HIS A 72 17.93 26.67 47.22
CA HIS A 72 18.96 25.81 47.80
C HIS A 72 20.28 26.06 47.06
N LEU A 73 21.28 26.51 47.82
CA LEU A 73 22.65 26.75 47.39
C LEU A 73 23.33 25.43 47.02
N CYS A 74 23.66 25.26 45.73
CA CYS A 74 24.53 24.18 45.26
C CYS A 74 25.91 24.77 44.89
N ARG A 75 26.97 24.15 45.41
CA ARG A 75 28.38 24.57 45.33
C ARG A 75 28.87 24.73 43.88
N PRO A 76 29.81 25.65 43.61
CA PRO A 76 30.39 25.78 42.28
C PRO A 76 31.41 24.67 42.03
N HIS A 77 31.16 23.83 41.03
CA HIS A 77 32.22 23.11 40.33
C HIS A 77 32.68 23.99 39.16
N SER A 78 33.97 24.31 39.10
CA SER A 78 34.56 25.05 38.00
C SER A 78 34.59 24.18 36.73
N LEU A 79 33.59 24.35 35.87
CA LEU A 79 33.61 23.84 34.50
C LEU A 79 34.45 24.78 33.64
N SER A 80 35.62 24.31 33.20
CA SER A 80 36.39 24.99 32.16
C SER A 80 35.84 24.57 30.80
N ILE A 81 35.11 25.46 30.13
CA ILE A 81 34.71 25.29 28.74
C ILE A 81 35.86 25.76 27.87
N ARG A 82 36.53 24.84 27.16
CA ARG A 82 37.41 25.19 26.05
C ARG A 82 36.57 25.30 24.78
N ALA A 83 36.54 26.49 24.19
CA ALA A 83 36.02 26.67 22.83
C ALA A 83 37.02 26.06 21.83
N ALA A 84 36.63 24.97 21.19
CA ALA A 84 37.32 24.46 20.01
C ALA A 84 36.62 25.04 18.78
N SER A 85 37.29 25.92 18.03
CA SER A 85 36.84 26.34 16.72
C SER A 85 37.06 25.19 15.74
N ALA A 86 35.99 24.53 15.30
CA ALA A 86 36.08 23.58 14.20
C ALA A 86 36.51 24.33 12.92
N PRO A 87 37.45 23.79 12.12
CA PRO A 87 37.82 24.40 10.85
C PRO A 87 36.62 24.39 9.90
N VAL A 88 36.36 25.53 9.26
CA VAL A 88 35.32 25.69 8.24
C VAL A 88 35.65 24.76 7.08
N ALA A 89 34.79 23.76 6.84
CA ALA A 89 34.89 22.91 5.67
C ALA A 89 34.67 23.75 4.40
N PRO A 90 35.49 23.56 3.34
CA PRO A 90 35.27 24.25 2.07
C PRO A 90 33.88 23.88 1.50
N PRO A 91 33.22 24.82 0.79
CA PRO A 91 31.93 24.54 0.17
C PRO A 91 32.05 23.33 -0.76
N PRO A 92 31.03 22.45 -0.81
CA PRO A 92 31.07 21.26 -1.66
C PRO A 92 31.26 21.70 -3.11
N GLN A 93 32.41 21.38 -3.68
CA GLN A 93 32.63 21.55 -5.10
C GLN A 93 31.62 20.68 -5.83
N ARG A 94 30.77 21.32 -6.63
CA ARG A 94 29.81 20.65 -7.53
C ARG A 94 30.63 19.82 -8.51
N SER A 95 30.84 18.54 -8.18
CA SER A 95 31.44 17.57 -9.08
C SER A 95 30.57 17.57 -10.34
N GLN A 96 31.13 18.03 -11.45
CA GLN A 96 30.50 17.85 -12.74
C GLN A 96 30.39 16.34 -12.96
N ALA A 97 29.17 15.88 -13.26
CA ALA A 97 28.93 14.47 -13.54
C ALA A 97 29.79 14.06 -14.76
N PRO A 98 30.48 12.92 -14.72
CA PRO A 98 31.20 12.42 -15.89
C PRO A 98 30.24 12.25 -17.07
N PRO A 99 30.73 12.33 -18.32
CA PRO A 99 29.91 12.22 -19.52
C PRO A 99 29.06 10.93 -19.45
N SER A 100 27.75 11.11 -19.62
CA SER A 100 26.75 10.04 -19.50
C SER A 100 27.03 8.97 -20.55
N GLN A 101 27.72 7.91 -20.14
CA GLN A 101 27.62 6.61 -20.80
C GLN A 101 26.13 6.33 -20.99
N THR A 102 25.71 5.93 -22.20
CA THR A 102 24.32 5.50 -22.43
C THR A 102 24.10 4.21 -21.64
N GLU A 103 23.83 4.37 -20.35
CA GLU A 103 23.63 3.28 -19.40
C GLU A 103 22.47 2.44 -19.89
N ASN A 104 22.73 1.17 -20.18
CA ASN A 104 21.67 0.26 -20.55
C ASN A 104 20.68 0.16 -19.39
N LEU A 105 19.42 0.53 -19.65
CA LEU A 105 18.37 0.57 -18.64
C LEU A 105 17.84 -0.83 -18.29
N ASN A 106 17.96 -1.81 -19.19
CA ASN A 106 17.43 -3.18 -19.01
C ASN A 106 18.49 -4.17 -18.45
N LYS A 107 19.15 -3.78 -17.36
CA LYS A 107 20.31 -4.50 -16.78
C LYS A 107 20.03 -5.95 -16.41
N TYR A 108 18.83 -6.26 -15.94
CA TYR A 108 18.41 -7.59 -15.50
C TYR A 108 17.58 -8.28 -16.57
N SER A 109 16.57 -7.61 -17.13
CA SER A 109 15.65 -8.25 -18.08
C SER A 109 16.31 -8.62 -19.40
N SER A 110 17.41 -7.93 -19.77
CA SER A 110 18.25 -8.34 -20.90
C SER A 110 18.74 -9.78 -20.81
N ARG A 111 18.85 -10.35 -19.59
CA ARG A 111 19.23 -11.75 -19.39
C ARG A 111 18.28 -12.74 -20.04
N VAL A 112 16.98 -12.39 -20.11
CA VAL A 112 15.92 -13.23 -20.67
C VAL A 112 15.39 -12.71 -22.00
N THR A 113 15.54 -11.42 -22.31
CA THR A 113 15.06 -10.84 -23.57
C THR A 113 16.07 -10.93 -24.72
N GLN A 114 17.38 -10.89 -24.46
CA GLN A 114 18.40 -10.75 -25.53
C GLN A 114 19.01 -12.08 -26.04
N PRO A 115 19.44 -13.03 -25.19
CA PRO A 115 20.13 -14.22 -25.66
C PRO A 115 19.22 -15.17 -26.43
N LYS A 116 19.66 -15.66 -27.59
CA LYS A 116 18.93 -16.69 -28.37
C LYS A 116 18.70 -17.99 -27.59
N SER A 117 19.54 -18.28 -26.60
CA SER A 117 19.37 -19.43 -25.70
C SER A 117 18.16 -19.29 -24.76
N GLN A 118 17.57 -18.11 -24.65
CA GLN A 118 16.38 -17.80 -23.85
C GLN A 118 15.10 -17.72 -24.69
N GLY A 119 15.06 -18.42 -25.83
CA GLY A 119 13.89 -18.44 -26.72
C GLY A 119 12.59 -18.89 -26.03
N GLY A 120 12.67 -19.78 -25.03
CA GLY A 120 11.51 -20.16 -24.21
C GLY A 120 10.96 -18.99 -23.39
N SER A 121 11.84 -18.21 -22.75
CA SER A 121 11.49 -17.00 -22.00
C SER A 121 10.84 -15.96 -22.90
N GLN A 122 11.47 -15.71 -24.06
CA GLN A 122 10.95 -14.79 -25.08
C GLN A 122 9.55 -15.21 -25.57
N ALA A 123 9.32 -16.50 -25.83
CA ALA A 123 8.01 -17.00 -26.26
C ALA A 123 6.90 -16.69 -25.24
N ILE A 124 7.17 -16.84 -23.94
CA ILE A 124 6.21 -16.46 -22.89
C ILE A 124 6.00 -14.95 -22.85
N LEU A 125 7.06 -14.15 -23.01
CA LEU A 125 6.96 -12.69 -23.06
C LEU A 125 6.10 -12.20 -24.25
N TYR A 126 6.25 -12.81 -25.43
CA TYR A 126 5.33 -12.57 -26.55
C TYR A 126 3.90 -13.02 -26.22
N GLY A 127 3.74 -14.16 -25.57
CA GLY A 127 2.42 -14.70 -25.17
C GLY A 127 1.64 -13.79 -24.22
N VAL A 128 2.34 -13.05 -23.34
CA VAL A 128 1.70 -12.05 -22.45
C VAL A 128 1.48 -10.69 -23.14
N GLY A 129 1.93 -10.54 -24.39
CA GLY A 129 1.60 -9.41 -25.26
C GLY A 129 2.73 -8.41 -25.52
N LEU A 130 3.99 -8.74 -25.23
CA LEU A 130 5.13 -7.88 -25.62
C LEU A 130 5.39 -7.96 -27.12
N SER A 131 5.78 -6.84 -27.71
CA SER A 131 6.30 -6.77 -29.08
C SER A 131 7.84 -6.87 -29.11
N ASP A 132 8.42 -6.99 -30.30
CA ASP A 132 9.89 -6.97 -30.48
C ASP A 132 10.51 -5.68 -29.94
N ASP A 133 9.82 -4.54 -30.10
CA ASP A 133 10.26 -3.25 -29.59
C ASP A 133 10.26 -3.23 -28.04
N ASP A 134 9.34 -3.95 -27.41
CA ASP A 134 9.24 -4.03 -25.95
C ASP A 134 10.32 -4.88 -25.31
N MET A 135 10.91 -5.83 -26.05
CA MET A 135 11.99 -6.69 -25.55
C MET A 135 13.26 -5.90 -25.19
N ASN A 136 13.41 -4.69 -25.73
CA ASN A 136 14.51 -3.78 -25.45
C ASN A 136 14.22 -2.80 -24.31
N LYS A 137 12.98 -2.73 -23.83
CA LYS A 137 12.57 -1.83 -22.74
C LYS A 137 12.85 -2.47 -21.38
N PRO A 138 13.16 -1.66 -20.35
CA PRO A 138 13.22 -2.16 -18.98
C PRO A 138 11.85 -2.68 -18.51
N GLN A 139 11.88 -3.77 -17.76
CA GLN A 139 10.70 -4.40 -17.19
C GLN A 139 10.57 -4.00 -15.72
N VAL A 140 9.42 -3.46 -15.35
CA VAL A 140 9.11 -2.98 -14.01
C VAL A 140 8.10 -3.91 -13.35
N GLY A 141 8.50 -4.53 -12.26
CA GLY A 141 7.60 -5.27 -11.37
C GLY A 141 6.75 -4.30 -10.55
N ILE A 142 5.43 -4.45 -10.59
CA ILE A 142 4.49 -3.63 -9.81
C ILE A 142 3.88 -4.55 -8.75
N SER A 143 4.36 -4.46 -7.52
CA SER A 143 3.98 -5.33 -6.40
C SER A 143 2.92 -4.68 -5.53
N SER A 144 1.66 -5.06 -5.72
CA SER A 144 0.57 -4.60 -4.84
C SER A 144 0.32 -5.56 -3.68
N VAL A 145 -0.23 -5.03 -2.58
CA VAL A 145 -0.69 -5.83 -1.43
C VAL A 145 -2.22 -5.78 -1.34
N TRP A 146 -2.90 -6.04 -2.45
CA TRP A 146 -4.35 -5.95 -2.54
C TRP A 146 -5.03 -7.19 -1.96
N TYR A 147 -6.06 -6.96 -1.14
CA TYR A 147 -7.07 -7.94 -0.73
C TYR A 147 -8.31 -7.20 -0.21
N GLU A 148 -9.49 -7.81 -0.30
CA GLU A 148 -10.77 -7.12 -0.03
C GLU A 148 -11.14 -7.05 1.46
N GLY A 149 -10.56 -7.91 2.29
CA GLY A 149 -10.88 -8.04 3.71
C GLY A 149 -10.35 -6.92 4.62
N ASN A 150 -9.72 -5.88 4.06
CA ASN A 150 -9.21 -4.74 4.82
C ASN A 150 -9.42 -3.44 4.05
N THR A 151 -9.95 -2.42 4.73
CA THR A 151 -10.18 -1.08 4.14
C THR A 151 -8.88 -0.45 3.66
N CYS A 152 -7.75 -0.77 4.30
CA CYS A 152 -6.43 -0.27 3.92
C CYS A 152 -5.92 -0.86 2.59
N ASN A 153 -6.45 -1.99 2.14
CA ASN A 153 -5.88 -2.75 1.01
C ASN A 153 -6.85 -2.90 -0.18
N MET A 154 -8.17 -2.75 0.04
CA MET A 154 -9.20 -2.98 -0.99
C MET A 154 -9.06 -2.12 -2.26
N HIS A 155 -8.45 -0.94 -2.15
CA HIS A 155 -8.31 0.03 -3.24
C HIS A 155 -6.99 -0.10 -4.03
N LEU A 156 -6.05 -0.92 -3.55
CA LEU A 156 -4.69 -0.99 -4.12
C LEU A 156 -4.66 -1.59 -5.53
N LEU A 157 -5.67 -2.37 -5.93
CA LEU A 157 -5.75 -2.89 -7.30
C LEU A 157 -5.92 -1.76 -8.34
N GLN A 158 -6.72 -0.74 -8.00
CA GLN A 158 -6.93 0.41 -8.88
C GLN A 158 -5.68 1.29 -8.95
N LEU A 159 -4.99 1.46 -7.81
CA LEU A 159 -3.72 2.18 -7.76
C LEU A 159 -2.64 1.46 -8.58
N ALA A 160 -2.57 0.13 -8.51
CA ALA A 160 -1.65 -0.66 -9.32
C ALA A 160 -1.90 -0.54 -10.82
N GLU A 161 -3.16 -0.38 -11.24
CA GLU A 161 -3.48 -0.12 -12.65
C GLU A 161 -3.02 1.28 -13.08
N ALA A 162 -3.25 2.31 -12.25
CA ALA A 162 -2.76 3.65 -12.51
C ALA A 162 -1.23 3.72 -12.60
N VAL A 163 -0.52 3.00 -11.72
CA VAL A 163 0.94 2.87 -11.77
C VAL A 163 1.38 2.19 -13.06
N LYS A 164 0.71 1.12 -13.49
CA LYS A 164 1.03 0.44 -14.75
C LYS A 164 0.88 1.37 -15.96
N GLU A 165 -0.14 2.20 -15.96
CA GLU A 165 -0.32 3.20 -17.00
C GLU A 165 0.82 4.23 -17.02
N GLY A 166 1.21 4.76 -15.86
CA GLY A 166 2.36 5.67 -15.76
C GLY A 166 3.69 5.04 -16.20
N VAL A 167 3.90 3.75 -15.90
CA VAL A 167 5.07 2.99 -16.38
C VAL A 167 5.06 2.88 -17.91
N ARG A 168 3.88 2.64 -18.50
CA ARG A 168 3.70 2.57 -19.95
C ARG A 168 3.94 3.93 -20.63
N GLU A 169 3.43 5.01 -20.03
CA GLU A 169 3.66 6.39 -20.49
C GLU A 169 5.14 6.79 -20.44
N ALA A 170 5.89 6.27 -19.46
CA ALA A 170 7.34 6.45 -19.36
C ALA A 170 8.14 5.61 -20.38
N GLY A 171 7.47 4.85 -21.26
CA GLY A 171 8.12 4.01 -22.27
C GLY A 171 8.74 2.73 -21.71
N LEU A 172 8.26 2.25 -20.56
CA LEU A 172 8.72 1.03 -19.91
C LEU A 172 7.64 -0.06 -19.97
N VAL A 173 7.99 -1.30 -19.65
CA VAL A 173 7.04 -2.43 -19.59
C VAL A 173 6.66 -2.70 -18.13
N GLY A 174 5.37 -2.62 -17.81
CA GLY A 174 4.88 -2.87 -16.44
C GLY A 174 4.23 -4.25 -16.29
N PHE A 175 4.76 -5.08 -15.37
CA PHE A 175 4.16 -6.35 -14.97
C PHE A 175 3.65 -6.28 -13.54
N ARG A 176 2.32 -6.37 -13.39
CA ARG A 176 1.67 -6.34 -12.08
C ARG A 176 1.66 -7.73 -11.47
N PHE A 177 2.01 -7.82 -10.20
CA PHE A 177 1.82 -8.99 -9.36
C PHE A 177 1.38 -8.56 -7.97
N ASN A 178 0.89 -9.51 -7.18
CA ASN A 178 0.32 -9.23 -5.87
C ASN A 178 0.89 -10.17 -4.81
N THR A 179 1.05 -9.67 -3.59
CA THR A 179 1.43 -10.49 -2.43
C THR A 179 0.35 -10.45 -1.35
N ILE A 180 0.50 -11.28 -0.33
CA ILE A 180 -0.47 -11.43 0.76
C ILE A 180 -0.40 -10.24 1.73
N GLY A 181 -1.43 -10.12 2.57
CA GLY A 181 -1.44 -9.21 3.71
C GLY A 181 -2.46 -9.67 4.74
N VAL A 182 -2.36 -9.14 5.95
CA VAL A 182 -3.28 -9.44 7.06
C VAL A 182 -3.78 -8.14 7.70
N SER A 183 -4.96 -8.20 8.32
CA SER A 183 -5.55 -7.05 9.02
C SER A 183 -5.39 -7.20 10.52
N ASP A 184 -4.63 -6.32 11.13
CA ASP A 184 -4.47 -6.27 12.58
C ASP A 184 -5.74 -5.84 13.28
N ALA A 185 -6.49 -4.90 12.71
CA ALA A 185 -7.77 -4.46 13.27
C ALA A 185 -8.76 -5.63 13.44
N ILE A 186 -8.72 -6.62 12.53
CA ILE A 186 -9.56 -7.83 12.62
C ILE A 186 -8.95 -8.86 13.58
N SER A 187 -7.63 -9.05 13.56
CA SER A 187 -6.98 -10.14 14.30
C SER A 187 -6.63 -9.80 15.75
N MET A 188 -6.69 -8.52 16.14
CA MET A 188 -6.37 -8.03 17.49
C MET A 188 -7.16 -8.77 18.56
N GLY A 189 -6.48 -9.19 19.64
CA GLY A 189 -7.09 -9.90 20.76
C GLY A 189 -7.39 -11.39 20.50
N THR A 190 -7.01 -11.92 19.34
CA THR A 190 -7.22 -13.34 18.99
C THR A 190 -5.90 -14.07 18.72
N ARG A 191 -5.96 -15.40 18.54
CA ARG A 191 -4.82 -16.21 18.06
C ARG A 191 -4.31 -15.81 16.67
N GLY A 192 -5.12 -15.07 15.89
CA GLY A 192 -4.73 -14.55 14.59
C GLY A 192 -3.57 -13.56 14.65
N MET A 193 -3.44 -12.79 15.75
CA MET A 193 -2.38 -11.81 15.92
C MET A 193 -0.96 -12.43 15.89
N CYS A 194 -0.84 -13.73 16.19
CA CYS A 194 0.43 -14.47 16.05
C CYS A 194 0.98 -14.48 14.62
N TYR A 195 0.13 -14.25 13.61
CA TYR A 195 0.51 -14.22 12.20
C TYR A 195 0.74 -12.80 11.65
N SER A 196 0.60 -11.76 12.48
CA SER A 196 0.76 -10.38 12.01
C SER A 196 2.22 -10.04 11.69
N LEU A 197 3.12 -10.04 12.68
CA LEU A 197 4.48 -9.52 12.51
C LEU A 197 5.30 -10.27 11.45
N GLN A 198 5.19 -11.60 11.42
CA GLN A 198 5.87 -12.46 10.46
C GLN A 198 5.41 -12.26 9.01
N SER A 199 4.23 -11.64 8.79
CA SER A 199 3.75 -11.36 7.44
C SER A 199 4.64 -10.36 6.69
N ARG A 200 5.35 -9.48 7.42
CA ARG A 200 6.34 -8.56 6.84
C ARG A 200 7.46 -9.33 6.12
N ASP A 201 8.03 -10.32 6.79
CA ASP A 201 9.16 -11.08 6.25
C ASP A 201 8.68 -11.96 5.07
N LEU A 202 7.49 -12.55 5.17
CA LEU A 202 6.86 -13.26 4.05
C LEU A 202 6.61 -12.35 2.83
N ILE A 203 6.22 -11.09 3.04
CA ILE A 203 6.00 -10.13 1.95
C ILE A 203 7.33 -9.80 1.27
N ALA A 204 8.39 -9.57 2.06
CA ALA A 204 9.73 -9.34 1.53
C ALA A 204 10.21 -10.53 0.67
N ASP A 205 10.12 -11.75 1.21
CA ASP A 205 10.49 -12.97 0.50
C ASP A 205 9.68 -13.16 -0.79
N SER A 206 8.38 -12.82 -0.76
CA SER A 206 7.50 -12.92 -1.93
C SER A 206 7.92 -11.96 -3.04
N ILE A 207 8.25 -10.71 -2.70
CA ILE A 207 8.69 -9.71 -3.67
C ILE A 207 10.07 -10.09 -4.23
N GLU A 208 11.01 -10.48 -3.35
CA GLU A 208 12.35 -10.92 -3.75
C GLU A 208 12.28 -12.12 -4.70
N THR A 209 11.42 -13.09 -4.40
CA THR A 209 11.22 -14.29 -5.23
C THR A 209 10.75 -13.91 -6.64
N VAL A 210 9.75 -13.05 -6.76
CA VAL A 210 9.22 -12.65 -8.08
C VAL A 210 10.24 -11.84 -8.85
N MET A 211 10.85 -10.83 -8.21
CA MET A 211 11.83 -9.96 -8.86
C MET A 211 13.03 -10.75 -9.39
N SER A 212 13.55 -11.68 -8.57
CA SER A 212 14.71 -12.51 -8.93
C SER A 212 14.37 -13.55 -10.00
N ALA A 213 13.20 -14.17 -9.92
CA ALA A 213 12.81 -15.21 -10.88
C ALA A 213 12.45 -14.62 -12.25
N GLN A 214 11.81 -13.45 -12.29
CA GLN A 214 11.32 -12.83 -13.52
C GLN A 214 12.32 -11.86 -14.17
N TRP A 215 13.46 -11.60 -13.52
CA TRP A 215 14.51 -10.70 -14.02
C TRP A 215 14.02 -9.26 -14.27
N TYR A 216 13.12 -8.75 -13.42
CA TYR A 216 12.66 -7.36 -13.53
C TYR A 216 13.77 -6.37 -13.16
N ASP A 217 13.84 -5.26 -13.88
CA ASP A 217 14.88 -4.24 -13.71
C ASP A 217 14.61 -3.29 -12.55
N ALA A 218 13.34 -3.06 -12.22
CA ALA A 218 12.90 -2.17 -11.15
C ALA A 218 11.60 -2.68 -10.50
N ASN A 219 11.36 -2.23 -9.28
CA ASN A 219 10.17 -2.55 -8.51
C ASN A 219 9.44 -1.28 -8.04
N ILE A 220 8.13 -1.25 -8.21
CA ILE A 220 7.23 -0.27 -7.59
C ILE A 220 6.29 -1.04 -6.66
N SER A 221 6.54 -0.97 -5.35
CA SER A 221 5.67 -1.57 -4.34
C SER A 221 4.58 -0.62 -3.91
N ILE A 222 3.38 -1.16 -3.74
CA ILE A 222 2.19 -0.42 -3.31
C ILE A 222 1.67 -1.09 -2.03
N PRO A 223 2.28 -0.79 -0.87
CA PRO A 223 1.82 -1.30 0.42
C PRO A 223 0.53 -0.61 0.88
N GLY A 224 -0.21 -1.31 1.74
CA GLY A 224 -1.35 -0.75 2.46
C GLY A 224 -0.94 -0.18 3.81
N CYS A 225 -1.70 -0.49 4.86
CA CYS A 225 -1.34 -0.12 6.22
C CYS A 225 -0.88 -1.33 7.02
N ASP A 226 0.16 -1.07 7.82
CA ASP A 226 0.63 -1.82 8.98
C ASP A 226 1.89 -2.66 8.75
N LYS A 227 1.76 -3.90 8.26
CA LYS A 227 2.87 -4.89 8.16
C LYS A 227 3.32 -5.14 6.71
N ASN A 228 2.86 -4.31 5.77
CA ASN A 228 3.08 -4.46 4.33
C ASN A 228 4.35 -3.77 3.83
#